data_AF-A0AB39XUD2-F1
#
_entry.id   AF-A0AB39XUD2-F1
#
_cell.length_a   1.000
_cell.length_b   1.000
_cell.length_c   1.000
_cell.angle_alpha   90.00
_cell.angle_beta   90.00
_cell.angle_gamma   90.00
#
_symmetry.space_group_name_H-M   'P 1'
#
loop_
_entity.id
_entity.type
_entity.pdbx_description
1 polymer ?
#
loop_
_entity_poly.entity_id
_entity_poly.type
_entity_poly.pdbx_seq_one_letter_code
_entity_poly.pdbx_strand_id
1 'polypeptide(L)'
;MKRPSKHETLDLVEMRRQVIGLRTRHSDNARVTYLLNRLLIKTAYLTEAESAAQAIRLWDAFTETMADVEKIITKRGQAASIKANK
;
A
#
# COMPACT_ATOMS: atom_id res chain seq x y z
N MET A 1 3.74 10.48 -3.89
CA MET A 1 2.45 11.20 -3.87
C MET A 1 2.43 12.15 -2.68
N LYS A 2 1.78 13.31 -2.82
CA LYS A 2 1.60 14.27 -1.72
C LYS A 2 0.32 13.93 -0.95
N ARG A 3 0.29 14.23 0.35
CA ARG A 3 -0.93 14.09 1.17
C ARG A 3 -2.01 15.03 0.61
N PRO A 4 -3.26 14.56 0.44
CA PRO A 4 -4.33 15.41 -0.07
C PRO A 4 -4.56 16.62 0.85
N SER A 5 -4.58 17.81 0.26
CA SER A 5 -4.99 19.06 0.93
C SER A 5 -6.53 19.09 1.06
N LYS A 6 -7.07 20.00 1.90
CA LYS A 6 -8.53 20.19 2.05
C LYS A 6 -9.28 20.43 0.71
N HIS A 7 -8.56 20.87 -0.33
CA HIS A 7 -9.10 21.20 -1.65
C HIS A 7 -8.68 20.24 -2.77
N GLU A 8 -7.81 19.26 -2.48
CA GLU A 8 -7.30 18.32 -3.49
C GLU A 8 -7.95 16.96 -3.26
N THR A 9 -8.67 16.47 -4.26
CA THR A 9 -9.29 15.15 -4.21
C THR A 9 -8.22 14.07 -4.26
N LEU A 10 -8.31 13.11 -3.35
CA LEU A 10 -7.39 11.98 -3.32
C LEU A 10 -7.61 11.08 -4.55
N ASP A 11 -6.56 10.86 -5.34
CA ASP A 11 -6.60 9.97 -6.49
C ASP A 11 -6.61 8.49 -6.06
N LEU A 12 -7.81 7.97 -5.82
CA LEU A 12 -8.02 6.57 -5.45
C LEU A 12 -7.69 5.59 -6.58
N VAL A 13 -7.76 6.04 -7.83
CA VAL A 13 -7.44 5.19 -8.99
C VAL A 13 -5.94 4.90 -9.01
N GLU A 14 -5.13 5.94 -8.88
CA GLU A 14 -3.68 5.80 -8.86
C GLU A 14 -3.19 5.05 -7.61
N MET A 15 -3.80 5.27 -6.44
CA MET A 15 -3.52 4.45 -5.25
C MET A 15 -3.76 2.95 -5.49
N ARG A 16 -4.92 2.59 -6.08
CA ARG A 16 -5.22 1.19 -6.41
C ARG A 16 -4.23 0.63 -7.42
N ARG A 17 -3.86 1.41 -8.43
CA ARG A 17 -2.85 1.01 -9.43
C ARG A 17 -1.53 0.63 -8.76
N GLN A 18 -1.05 1.45 -7.83
CA GLN A 18 0.19 1.17 -7.09
C GLN A 18 0.06 -0.10 -6.24
N VAL A 19 -1.05 -0.27 -5.53
CA VAL A 19 -1.30 -1.46 -4.70
C VAL A 19 -1.34 -2.74 -5.54
N ILE A 20 -2.02 -2.71 -6.69
CA ILE A 20 -2.09 -3.85 -7.63
C ILE A 20 -0.71 -4.18 -8.21
N GLY A 21 0.05 -3.16 -8.60
CA GLY A 21 1.41 -3.32 -9.11
C GLY A 21 2.32 -3.99 -8.08
N LEU A 22 2.27 -3.53 -6.83
CA LEU A 22 3.08 -4.08 -5.75
C LEU A 22 2.65 -5.52 -5.39
N ARG A 23 1.34 -5.79 -5.37
CA ARG A 23 0.80 -7.14 -5.16
C ARG A 23 1.28 -8.11 -6.23
N THR A 24 1.31 -7.67 -7.49
CA THR A 24 1.77 -8.50 -8.60
C THR A 24 3.25 -8.86 -8.45
N ARG A 25 4.08 -7.87 -8.10
CA ARG A 25 5.52 -8.03 -7.89
C ARG A 25 5.87 -8.96 -6.72
N HIS A 26 5.06 -8.95 -5.66
CA HIS A 26 5.30 -9.72 -4.43
C HIS A 26 4.23 -10.80 -4.21
N SER A 27 3.72 -11.37 -5.30
CA SER A 27 2.65 -12.38 -5.27
C SER A 27 3.06 -13.66 -4.54
N ASP A 28 4.35 -13.97 -4.49
CA ASP A 28 4.94 -15.08 -3.73
C ASP A 28 5.01 -14.81 -2.22
N ASN A 29 4.86 -13.55 -1.80
CA ASN A 29 4.92 -13.14 -0.41
C ASN A 29 3.51 -13.00 0.17
N ALA A 30 3.02 -14.07 0.79
CA ALA A 30 1.68 -14.14 1.37
C ALA A 30 1.40 -13.00 2.37
N ARG A 31 2.39 -12.58 3.16
CA ARG A 31 2.23 -11.51 4.15
C ARG A 31 2.04 -10.14 3.48
N VAL A 32 2.83 -9.85 2.44
CA VAL A 32 2.66 -8.62 1.64
C VAL A 32 1.32 -8.64 0.91
N THR A 33 0.97 -9.77 0.29
CA THR A 33 -0.29 -9.94 -0.42
C THR A 33 -1.50 -9.73 0.51
N TYR A 34 -1.46 -10.24 1.74
CA TYR A 34 -2.51 -10.02 2.74
C TYR A 34 -2.71 -8.53 3.07
N LEU A 35 -1.63 -7.80 3.35
CA LEU A 35 -1.68 -6.37 3.67
C LEU A 35 -2.27 -5.55 2.51
N LEU A 36 -1.82 -5.83 1.28
CA LEU A 36 -2.29 -5.13 0.09
C LEU A 36 -3.75 -5.45 -0.23
N ASN A 37 -4.18 -6.71 -0.09
CA ASN A 37 -5.59 -7.09 -0.29
C ASN A 37 -6.51 -6.41 0.72
N ARG A 38 -6.09 -6.29 1.99
CA ARG A 38 -6.88 -5.60 3.03
C ARG A 38 -7.12 -4.13 2.66
N LEU A 39 -6.13 -3.46 2.07
CA LEU A 39 -6.26 -2.08 1.60
C LEU A 39 -7.15 -1.98 0.35
N LEU A 40 -7.02 -2.93 -0.59
CA LEU A 40 -7.90 -2.99 -1.77
C LEU A 40 -9.36 -3.16 -1.38
N ILE A 41 -9.68 -4.05 -0.44
CA ILE A 41 -11.07 -4.27 0.01
C ILE A 41 -11.63 -2.99 0.65
N LYS A 42 -10.85 -2.31 1.49
CA LYS A 42 -11.26 -1.04 2.12
C LYS A 42 -11.53 0.08 1.12
N THR A 43 -10.86 0.04 -0.03
CA THR A 43 -11.03 1.04 -1.09
C THR A 43 -11.97 0.58 -2.19
N ALA A 44 -12.36 -0.70 -2.27
CA ALA A 44 -13.00 -1.29 -3.45
C ALA A 44 -14.29 -0.57 -3.89
N TYR A 45 -15.07 -0.08 -2.92
CA TYR A 45 -16.36 0.57 -3.17
C TYR A 45 -16.29 2.09 -3.32
N LEU A 46 -15.09 2.69 -3.19
CA LEU A 46 -14.92 4.14 -3.21
C LEU A 46 -14.46 4.63 -4.58
N THR A 47 -15.32 5.28 -5.36
CA THR A 47 -14.90 5.93 -6.61
C THR A 47 -14.11 7.22 -6.33
N GLU A 48 -14.48 7.93 -5.28
CA GLU A 48 -13.81 9.12 -4.75
C GLU A 48 -13.92 9.14 -3.22
N ALA A 49 -13.18 10.05 -2.57
CA ALA A 49 -13.36 10.30 -1.15
C ALA A 49 -14.54 11.26 -0.95
N GLU A 50 -15.54 10.84 -0.17
CA GLU A 50 -16.76 11.59 0.15
C GLU A 50 -16.49 12.85 0.99
N SER A 51 -15.32 12.91 1.64
CA SER A 51 -14.91 14.07 2.44
C SER A 51 -13.39 14.18 2.56
N ALA A 52 -12.90 15.38 2.85
CA ALA A 52 -11.49 15.61 3.17
C ALA A 52 -11.01 14.74 4.36
N ALA A 53 -11.88 14.52 5.36
CA ALA A 53 -11.57 13.66 6.50
C ALA A 53 -11.42 12.19 6.08
N GLN A 54 -12.26 11.69 5.17
CA GLN A 54 -12.12 10.35 4.62
C GLN A 54 -10.86 10.23 3.75
N ALA A 55 -10.56 11.24 2.91
CA ALA A 55 -9.34 11.29 2.12
C ALA A 55 -8.08 11.19 2.99
N ILE A 56 -8.03 11.93 4.10
CA ILE A 56 -6.92 11.85 5.06
C ILE A 56 -6.80 10.45 5.66
N ARG A 57 -7.91 9.84 6.11
CA ARG A 57 -7.87 8.48 6.68
C ARG A 57 -7.42 7.43 5.67
N LEU A 58 -7.85 7.54 4.41
CA LEU A 58 -7.44 6.64 3.34
C LEU A 58 -5.96 6.80 3.01
N TRP A 59 -5.48 8.04 2.96
CA TRP A 59 -4.07 8.34 2.77
C TRP A 59 -3.21 7.78 3.89
N ASP A 60 -3.59 8.00 5.15
CA ASP A 60 -2.85 7.51 6.32
C ASP A 60 -2.83 5.96 6.35
N ALA A 61 -3.95 5.31 6.05
CA ALA A 61 -4.01 3.85 5.95
C ALA A 61 -3.12 3.30 4.80
N PHE A 62 -3.06 4.03 3.68
CA PHE A 62 -2.20 3.66 2.56
C PHE A 62 -0.72 3.79 2.91
N THR A 63 -0.30 4.93 3.48
CA THR A 63 1.10 5.16 3.85
C THR A 63 1.58 4.21 4.92
N GLU A 64 0.76 3.90 5.93
CA GLU A 64 1.05 2.89 6.94
C GLU A 64 1.24 1.50 6.29
N THR A 65 0.34 1.11 5.38
CA THR A 65 0.43 -0.17 4.66
C THR A 65 1.69 -0.25 3.81
N MET A 66 2.06 0.82 3.10
CA MET A 66 3.29 0.85 2.29
C MET A 66 4.54 0.72 3.17
N ALA A 67 4.59 1.42 4.30
CA ALA A 67 5.70 1.34 5.25
C ALA A 67 5.87 -0.07 5.82
N ASP A 68 4.77 -0.77 6.12
CA ASP A 68 4.83 -2.14 6.61
C ASP A 68 5.25 -3.14 5.54
N VAL A 69 4.80 -2.96 4.29
CA VAL A 69 5.23 -3.76 3.16
C VAL A 69 6.74 -3.57 2.91
N GLU A 70 7.23 -2.34 2.95
CA GLU A 70 8.66 -2.03 2.83
C GLU A 70 9.48 -2.73 3.92
N LYS A 71 9.07 -2.66 5.19
CA LYS A 71 9.74 -3.38 6.29
C LYS A 71 9.82 -4.88 6.02
N ILE A 72 8.77 -5.49 5.49
CA ILE A 72 8.74 -6.94 5.19
C ILE A 72 9.70 -7.26 4.04
N ILE A 73 9.68 -6.47 2.96
CA ILE A 73 10.53 -6.68 1.80
C ILE A 73 12.01 -6.54 2.19
N THR A 74 12.36 -5.48 2.93
CA THR A 74 13.74 -5.23 3.38
C THR A 74 14.25 -6.36 4.27
N LYS A 75 13.44 -6.85 5.23
CA LYS A 75 13.81 -7.99 6.08
C LYS A 75 14.04 -9.28 5.26
N ARG A 76 13.20 -9.54 4.26
CA ARG A 76 13.37 -10.71 3.37
C ARG A 76 14.65 -10.61 2.53
N GLY A 77 14.95 -9.42 2.00
CA GLY A 77 16.18 -9.16 1.25
C GLY A 77 17.44 -9.38 2.09
N GLN A 78 17.45 -8.91 3.34
CA GLN A 78 18.55 -9.14 4.28
C GLN A 78 18.72 -10.64 4.59
N ALA A 79 17.63 -11.37 4.85
CA ALA A 79 17.69 -12.80 5.13
C ALA A 79 18.20 -13.63 3.92
N ALA A 80 17.82 -13.24 2.70
CA ALA A 80 18.32 -13.87 1.48
C ALA A 80 19.81 -13.57 1.26
N SER A 81 20.26 -12.33 1.52
CA SER A 81 21.67 -11.94 1.43
C SER A 81 22.56 -12.68 2.44
N ILE A 82 22.08 -12.91 3.66
CA ILE A 82 22.83 -13.68 4.69
C ILE A 82 22.97 -15.15 4.28
N LYS A 83 21.94 -15.74 3.65
CA LYS A 83 21.99 -17.12 3.16
C LYS A 83 22.91 -17.31 1.96
N ALA A 84 23.08 -16.30 1.11
CA ALA A 84 23.95 -16.38 -0.08
C ALA A 84 25.44 -16.28 0.24
N ASN A 85 25.80 -15.84 1.45
CA ASN A 85 27.19 -15.58 1.87
C ASN A 85 27.71 -16.60 2.90
N LYS A 86 27.05 -17.76 2.99
CA LYS A 86 27.44 -18.95 3.78
C LYS A 86 27.56 -20.15 2.84
#